data_AF-A0A9F2R759-F1
#
_entry.id   AF-A0A9F2R759-F1
#
_cell.length_a   1.000
_cell.length_b   1.000
_cell.length_c   1.000
_cell.angle_alpha   90.00
_cell.angle_beta   90.00
_cell.angle_gamma   90.00
#
_symmetry.space_group_name_H-M   'P 1'
#
loop_
_entity.id
_entity.type
_entity.pdbx_description
1 polymer ?
#
loop_
_entity_poly.entity_id
_entity_poly.type
_entity_poly.pdbx_seq_one_letter_code
_entity_poly.pdbx_strand_id
1 'polypeptide(L)'
;MPKVLGLHLQATVVTSLILLQLEHLSSNRFEQSGLQQRIQAGHSRTLEMQQTDIQHCSTSAAKPAFCLSASAFCSILSTAHLTIMASTVSAYKEKMKELSLLSLICSCFHTQPHPNTIYQYGDMEVKQLDKRASGQSFEVILKSPSDLSPESPILSSPPKKRDLSLEELQKRLEAAEERRKNQEAQVLKQLAEKREHEREVLHKALEENNNFSRLAEEKLNYKMELSKEIREAHLAALRERLREKELHAAEVRRNKEQREEISG
;
A
#
# COMPACT_ATOMS: atom_id res chain seq x y z
N MET A 1 36.45 -35.39 60.14
CA MET A 1 35.82 -34.12 59.71
C MET A 1 36.19 -33.60 58.30
N PRO A 2 37.15 -34.12 57.50
CA PRO A 2 37.44 -33.56 56.17
C PRO A 2 36.56 -34.09 55.02
N LYS A 3 35.86 -35.22 55.19
CA LYS A 3 35.07 -35.85 54.11
C LYS A 3 33.76 -35.10 53.79
N VAL A 4 33.17 -34.40 54.76
CA VAL A 4 31.88 -33.69 54.58
C VAL A 4 32.05 -32.38 53.81
N LEU A 5 33.17 -31.66 54.03
CA LEU A 5 33.49 -30.44 53.26
C LEU A 5 33.76 -30.75 51.78
N GLY A 6 34.41 -31.89 51.47
CA GLY A 6 34.67 -32.29 50.09
C GLY A 6 33.38 -32.57 49.29
N LEU A 7 32.40 -33.21 49.92
CA LEU A 7 31.08 -33.47 49.32
C LEU A 7 30.30 -32.18 49.07
N HIS A 8 30.35 -31.23 50.02
CA HIS A 8 29.68 -29.94 49.86
C HIS A 8 30.30 -29.10 48.75
N LEU A 9 31.64 -29.11 48.63
CA LEU A 9 32.33 -28.38 47.57
C LEU A 9 32.05 -28.99 46.19
N GLN A 10 31.99 -30.33 46.08
CA GLN A 10 31.60 -30.98 44.83
C GLN A 10 30.14 -30.72 44.44
N ALA A 11 29.21 -30.72 45.41
CA ALA A 11 27.81 -30.40 45.14
C ALA A 11 27.64 -28.95 44.64
N THR A 12 28.36 -27.99 45.22
CA THR A 12 28.33 -26.59 44.77
C THR A 12 28.90 -26.43 43.36
N VAL A 13 30.02 -27.06 43.03
CA VAL A 13 30.63 -26.98 41.69
C VAL A 13 29.73 -27.59 40.63
N VAL A 14 29.11 -28.74 40.91
CA VAL A 14 28.17 -29.40 39.98
C VAL A 14 26.92 -28.53 39.75
N THR A 15 26.39 -27.92 40.82
CA THR A 15 25.22 -27.03 40.71
C THR A 15 25.54 -25.78 39.89
N SER A 16 26.70 -25.16 40.11
CA SER A 16 27.14 -24.01 39.32
C SER A 16 27.36 -24.37 37.85
N LEU A 17 27.91 -25.55 37.55
CA LEU A 17 28.12 -26.01 36.17
C LEU A 17 26.79 -26.27 35.45
N ILE A 18 25.79 -26.81 36.15
CA ILE A 18 24.43 -27.02 35.62
C ILE A 18 23.74 -25.68 35.35
N LEU A 19 23.87 -24.69 36.23
CA LEU A 19 23.29 -23.36 36.03
C LEU A 19 23.92 -22.63 34.84
N LEU A 20 25.25 -22.68 34.69
CA LEU A 20 25.95 -22.15 33.51
C LEU A 20 25.50 -22.84 32.22
N GLN A 21 25.28 -24.15 32.26
CA GLN A 21 24.79 -24.89 31.10
C GLN A 21 23.34 -24.53 30.76
N LEU A 22 22.50 -24.29 31.76
CA LEU A 22 21.12 -23.82 31.57
C LEU A 22 21.07 -22.38 31.04
N GLU A 23 21.94 -21.50 31.52
CA GLU A 23 22.07 -20.13 30.99
C GLU A 23 22.55 -20.14 29.54
N HIS A 24 23.53 -20.98 29.19
CA HIS A 24 24.02 -21.10 27.82
C HIS A 24 22.94 -21.69 26.87
N LEU A 25 22.16 -22.66 27.34
CA LEU A 25 21.02 -23.22 26.59
C LEU A 25 19.86 -22.22 26.47
N SER A 26 19.61 -21.40 27.49
CA SER A 26 18.62 -20.32 27.46
C SER A 26 19.02 -19.21 26.49
N SER A 27 20.29 -18.79 26.53
CA SER A 27 20.85 -17.78 25.64
C SER A 27 20.85 -18.24 24.17
N ASN A 28 21.21 -19.50 23.91
CA ASN A 28 21.10 -20.09 22.57
C ASN A 28 19.65 -20.22 22.09
N ARG A 29 18.69 -20.53 22.98
CA ARG A 29 17.26 -20.56 22.64
C ARG A 29 16.73 -19.16 22.32
N PHE A 30 17.18 -18.15 23.06
CA PHE A 30 16.83 -16.75 22.82
C PHE A 30 17.40 -16.23 21.50
N GLU A 31 18.68 -16.50 21.21
CA GLU A 31 19.31 -16.19 19.92
C GLU A 31 18.64 -16.92 18.75
N GLN A 32 18.31 -18.21 18.90
CA GLN A 32 17.55 -18.95 17.88
C GLN A 32 16.15 -18.37 17.66
N SER A 33 15.45 -17.95 18.72
CA SER A 33 14.14 -17.31 18.59
C SER A 33 14.22 -15.94 17.90
N GLY A 34 15.27 -15.16 18.17
CA GLY A 34 15.54 -13.88 17.52
C GLY A 34 15.94 -14.02 16.06
N LEU A 35 16.77 -15.01 15.72
CA LEU A 35 17.11 -15.36 14.34
C LEU A 35 15.88 -15.85 13.56
N GLN A 36 15.03 -16.68 14.19
CA GLN A 36 13.80 -17.17 13.59
C GLN A 36 12.79 -16.03 13.35
N GLN A 37 12.69 -15.07 14.27
CA GLN A 37 11.93 -13.83 14.06
C GLN A 37 12.51 -12.95 12.96
N ARG A 38 13.84 -12.80 12.85
CA ARG A 38 14.48 -12.04 11.77
C ARG A 38 14.29 -12.71 10.40
N ILE A 39 14.34 -14.04 10.34
CA ILE A 39 14.10 -14.81 9.10
C ILE A 39 12.62 -14.72 8.70
N GLN A 40 11.69 -14.78 9.66
CA GLN A 40 10.25 -14.57 9.42
C GLN A 40 9.93 -13.12 9.03
N ALA A 41 10.58 -12.13 9.62
CA ALA A 41 10.46 -10.72 9.23
C ALA A 41 11.06 -10.46 7.85
N GLY A 42 12.17 -11.12 7.51
CA GLY A 42 12.78 -11.09 6.17
C GLY A 42 11.87 -11.71 5.11
N HIS A 43 11.31 -12.89 5.39
CA HIS A 43 10.33 -13.54 4.51
C HIS A 43 9.02 -12.75 4.40
N SER A 44 8.57 -12.09 5.47
CA SER A 44 7.37 -11.24 5.44
C SER A 44 7.61 -9.98 4.62
N ARG A 45 8.81 -9.38 4.65
CA ARG A 45 9.16 -8.23 3.79
C ARG A 45 9.30 -8.61 2.32
N THR A 46 9.84 -9.78 2.00
CA THR A 46 9.90 -10.25 0.60
C THR A 46 8.53 -10.67 0.08
N LEU A 47 7.68 -11.25 0.92
CA LEU A 47 6.27 -11.53 0.59
C LEU A 47 5.47 -10.24 0.46
N GLU A 48 5.66 -9.23 1.31
CA GLU A 48 5.00 -7.93 1.17
C GLU A 48 5.43 -7.21 -0.11
N MET A 49 6.70 -7.27 -0.52
CA MET A 49 7.17 -6.67 -1.78
C MET A 49 6.57 -7.37 -3.00
N GLN A 50 6.49 -8.71 -2.98
CA GLN A 50 5.81 -9.48 -4.03
C GLN A 50 4.29 -9.28 -4.02
N GLN A 51 3.70 -9.05 -2.85
CA GLN A 51 2.26 -8.87 -2.71
C GLN A 51 1.81 -7.43 -3.01
N THR A 52 2.69 -6.42 -2.85
CA THR A 52 2.45 -5.07 -3.38
C THR A 52 2.51 -5.04 -4.91
N ASP A 53 3.40 -5.83 -5.53
CA ASP A 53 3.48 -5.95 -7.00
C ASP A 53 2.28 -6.74 -7.58
N ILE A 54 1.75 -7.71 -6.83
CA ILE A 54 0.56 -8.48 -7.23
C ILE A 54 -0.75 -7.73 -6.91
N GLN A 55 -0.83 -6.95 -5.83
CA GLN A 55 -2.05 -6.19 -5.47
C GLN A 55 -2.23 -4.90 -6.29
N HIS A 56 -1.15 -4.28 -6.78
CA HIS A 56 -1.29 -3.20 -7.78
C HIS A 56 -1.85 -3.70 -9.13
N CYS A 57 -1.80 -5.02 -9.36
CA CYS A 57 -2.37 -5.68 -10.53
C CYS A 57 -3.84 -6.15 -10.31
N SER A 58 -4.30 -6.29 -9.06
CA SER A 58 -5.52 -7.05 -8.74
C SER A 58 -6.77 -6.22 -8.39
N THR A 59 -6.73 -4.88 -8.45
CA THR A 59 -7.92 -4.01 -8.26
C THR A 59 -8.40 -3.32 -9.54
N SER A 60 -7.91 -3.76 -10.70
CA SER A 60 -8.51 -3.43 -11.99
C SER A 60 -9.38 -4.58 -12.46
N ALA A 61 -10.70 -4.41 -12.41
CA ALA A 61 -11.63 -5.28 -13.11
C ALA A 61 -11.43 -5.14 -14.63
N ALA A 62 -10.54 -5.95 -15.21
CA ALA A 62 -10.45 -6.18 -16.64
C ALA A 62 -10.02 -7.62 -16.94
N LYS A 63 -10.69 -8.20 -17.93
CA LYS A 63 -10.68 -9.62 -18.37
C LYS A 63 -9.28 -10.19 -18.70
N PRO A 64 -9.10 -11.52 -18.64
CA PRO A 64 -7.82 -12.19 -18.87
C PRO A 64 -7.56 -12.34 -20.37
N ALA A 65 -6.70 -11.50 -20.95
CA ALA A 65 -6.17 -11.70 -22.32
C ALA A 65 -4.83 -10.99 -22.60
N PHE A 66 -4.24 -10.26 -21.63
CA PHE A 66 -3.28 -9.21 -21.97
C PHE A 66 -1.80 -9.45 -21.60
N CYS A 67 -1.45 -10.64 -21.10
CA CYS A 67 -0.05 -10.95 -20.75
C CYS A 67 0.71 -11.76 -21.81
N LEU A 68 0.06 -12.18 -22.90
CA LEU A 68 0.70 -12.78 -24.08
C LEU A 68 0.88 -11.78 -25.24
N SER A 69 0.51 -10.51 -25.05
CA SER A 69 0.47 -9.51 -26.13
C SER A 69 1.66 -8.53 -26.12
N ALA A 70 2.40 -8.35 -25.02
CA ALA A 70 3.47 -7.35 -24.98
C ALA A 70 4.70 -7.70 -25.87
N SER A 71 5.00 -8.99 -26.06
CA SER A 71 6.06 -9.42 -27.00
C SER A 71 5.59 -9.48 -28.46
N ALA A 72 4.30 -9.76 -28.70
CA ALA A 72 3.72 -9.79 -30.05
C ALA A 72 3.42 -8.39 -30.60
N PHE A 73 3.01 -7.44 -29.77
CA PHE A 73 2.72 -6.06 -30.18
C PHE A 73 3.99 -5.29 -30.57
N CYS A 74 5.14 -5.59 -29.98
CA CYS A 74 6.41 -4.95 -30.34
C CYS A 74 6.89 -5.36 -31.75
N SER A 75 6.65 -6.60 -32.17
CA SER A 75 6.97 -7.08 -33.52
C SER A 75 5.97 -6.59 -34.60
N ILE A 76 4.69 -6.41 -34.24
CA ILE A 76 3.66 -5.88 -35.15
C ILE A 76 3.83 -4.37 -35.37
N LEU A 77 4.24 -3.61 -34.35
CA LEU A 77 4.44 -2.16 -34.47
C LEU A 77 5.66 -1.82 -35.35
N SER A 78 6.70 -2.67 -35.34
CA SER A 78 7.89 -2.50 -36.19
C SER A 78 7.62 -2.81 -37.67
N THR A 79 6.78 -3.81 -37.96
CA THR A 79 6.36 -4.14 -39.33
C THR A 79 5.31 -3.17 -39.88
N ALA A 80 4.44 -2.62 -39.02
CA ALA A 80 3.49 -1.58 -39.40
C ALA A 80 4.19 -0.25 -39.79
N HIS A 81 5.25 0.14 -39.09
CA HIS A 81 5.99 1.37 -39.39
C HIS A 81 6.71 1.34 -40.75
N LEU A 82 7.20 0.17 -41.18
CA LEU A 82 7.86 0.01 -42.47
C LEU A 82 6.84 -0.01 -43.65
N THR A 83 5.64 -0.55 -43.42
CA THR A 83 4.58 -0.63 -44.44
C THR A 83 3.89 0.73 -44.65
N ILE A 84 3.78 1.57 -43.61
CA ILE A 84 3.22 2.93 -43.72
C ILE A 84 4.11 3.83 -44.59
N MET A 85 5.44 3.73 -44.48
CA MET A 85 6.39 4.52 -45.29
C MET A 85 6.47 4.10 -46.76
N ALA A 86 6.13 2.86 -47.10
CA ALA A 86 6.02 2.43 -48.49
C ALA A 86 4.74 2.96 -49.18
N SER A 87 3.65 3.10 -48.41
CA SER A 87 2.37 3.62 -48.93
C SER A 87 2.37 5.13 -49.19
N THR A 88 3.17 5.91 -48.44
CA THR A 88 3.27 7.37 -48.62
C THR A 88 4.06 7.76 -49.87
N VAL A 89 5.05 6.96 -50.29
CA VAL A 89 5.82 7.22 -51.52
C VAL A 89 5.02 6.91 -52.78
N SER A 90 4.17 5.86 -52.76
CA SER A 90 3.26 5.57 -53.88
C SER A 90 2.13 6.59 -53.98
N ALA A 91 1.53 6.99 -52.85
CA ALA A 91 0.49 8.03 -52.81
C ALA A 91 1.04 9.42 -53.21
N TYR A 92 2.29 9.73 -52.88
CA TYR A 92 2.97 10.95 -53.35
C TYR A 92 3.23 10.91 -54.86
N LYS A 93 3.57 9.75 -55.44
CA LYS A 93 3.77 9.58 -56.89
C LYS A 93 2.46 9.69 -57.69
N GLU A 94 1.34 9.24 -57.15
CA GLU A 94 -0.01 9.46 -57.74
C GLU A 94 -0.47 10.92 -57.61
N LYS A 95 -0.26 11.55 -56.43
CA LYS A 95 -0.58 12.97 -56.23
C LYS A 95 0.29 13.92 -57.06
N MET A 96 1.51 13.52 -57.38
CA MET A 96 2.40 14.25 -58.30
C MET A 96 1.95 14.21 -59.76
N LYS A 97 1.10 13.24 -60.15
CA LYS A 97 0.48 13.19 -61.50
C LYS A 97 -0.80 14.02 -61.58
N GLU A 98 -1.47 14.28 -60.45
CA GLU A 98 -2.58 15.24 -60.37
C GLU A 98 -2.12 16.71 -60.32
N LEU A 99 -0.82 16.96 -60.15
CA LEU A 99 -0.20 18.28 -60.37
C LEU A 99 -0.07 18.64 -61.87
N SER A 100 -0.71 17.89 -62.78
CA SER A 100 -0.89 18.29 -64.19
C SER A 100 -1.79 19.53 -64.38
N LEU A 101 -2.31 20.12 -63.29
CA LEU A 101 -2.94 21.44 -63.27
C LEU A 101 -1.95 22.60 -63.00
N LEU A 102 -0.68 22.33 -62.69
CA LEU A 102 0.36 23.36 -62.62
C LEU A 102 0.75 23.94 -63.98
N SER A 103 0.36 23.30 -65.09
CA SER A 103 0.42 23.93 -66.43
C SER A 103 -0.68 24.98 -66.64
N LEU A 104 -1.72 25.00 -65.80
CA LEU A 104 -2.82 25.96 -65.87
C LEU A 104 -2.61 27.19 -64.97
N ILE A 105 -1.80 27.08 -63.92
CA ILE A 105 -1.63 28.13 -62.89
C ILE A 105 -0.21 28.73 -62.90
N CYS A 106 0.71 28.19 -63.70
CA CYS A 106 2.04 28.77 -63.87
C CYS A 106 2.07 29.72 -65.09
N SER A 107 1.96 31.01 -64.83
CA SER A 107 2.14 32.08 -65.82
C SER A 107 3.59 32.22 -66.35
N CYS A 108 4.51 31.33 -65.95
CA CYS A 108 5.92 31.35 -66.36
C CYS A 108 6.20 30.61 -67.68
N PHE A 109 5.20 29.95 -68.30
CA PHE A 109 5.33 29.26 -69.60
C PHE A 109 4.42 29.83 -70.72
N HIS A 110 3.83 31.01 -70.51
CA HIS A 110 3.10 31.76 -71.55
C HIS A 110 3.56 33.22 -71.55
N THR A 111 4.66 33.50 -72.23
CA THR A 111 4.99 34.87 -72.65
C THR A 111 4.15 35.23 -73.87
N GLN A 112 2.90 35.61 -73.65
CA GLN A 112 2.08 36.31 -74.64
C GLN A 112 1.58 37.61 -74.01
N PRO A 113 2.08 38.77 -74.44
CA PRO A 113 1.59 40.05 -73.97
C PRO A 113 0.22 40.28 -74.61
N HIS A 114 -0.85 40.00 -73.87
CA HIS A 114 -2.18 40.37 -74.34
C HIS A 114 -2.34 41.90 -74.23
N PRO A 115 -2.55 42.60 -75.35
CA PRO A 115 -2.68 44.05 -75.36
C PRO A 115 -4.01 44.45 -74.73
N ASN A 116 -3.92 45.40 -73.79
CA ASN A 116 -4.97 46.31 -73.31
C ASN A 116 -6.40 45.92 -73.70
N THR A 117 -6.93 44.88 -73.05
CA THR A 117 -8.37 44.62 -73.08
C THR A 117 -8.96 45.36 -71.90
N ILE A 118 -9.38 46.60 -72.16
CA ILE A 118 -10.36 47.31 -71.35
C ILE A 118 -11.64 46.46 -71.42
N TYR A 119 -11.77 45.51 -70.49
CA TYR A 119 -13.05 44.93 -70.12
C TYR A 119 -13.69 45.92 -69.14
N GLN A 120 -14.59 46.77 -69.64
CA GLN A 120 -15.48 47.53 -68.77
C GLN A 120 -16.49 46.55 -68.15
N TYR A 121 -16.18 46.02 -66.98
CA TYR A 121 -17.20 45.55 -66.04
C TYR A 121 -17.46 46.72 -65.08
N GLY A 122 -18.60 47.40 -65.26
CA GLY A 122 -18.89 48.71 -64.68
C GLY A 122 -19.14 48.75 -63.17
N ASP A 123 -18.48 47.92 -62.36
CA ASP A 123 -18.71 47.88 -60.90
C ASP A 123 -17.51 47.36 -60.07
N MET A 124 -16.28 47.34 -60.62
CA MET A 124 -15.09 46.86 -59.90
C MET A 124 -14.26 48.04 -59.36
N GLU A 125 -14.33 48.27 -58.05
CA GLU A 125 -13.54 49.27 -57.33
C GLU A 125 -12.37 48.61 -56.60
N VAL A 126 -11.14 49.09 -56.80
CA VAL A 126 -9.95 48.55 -56.14
C VAL A 126 -9.35 49.59 -55.21
N LYS A 127 -9.45 49.35 -53.89
CA LYS A 127 -8.87 50.20 -52.85
C LYS A 127 -7.50 49.67 -52.43
N GLN A 128 -6.45 50.41 -52.75
CA GLN A 128 -5.10 50.05 -52.32
C GLN A 128 -4.98 50.20 -50.79
N LEU A 129 -4.42 49.18 -50.13
CA LEU A 129 -4.23 49.16 -48.67
C LEU A 129 -2.77 49.54 -48.34
N ASP A 130 -1.84 48.58 -48.49
CA ASP A 130 -0.45 48.77 -48.13
C ASP A 130 0.49 48.40 -49.28
N LYS A 131 1.55 49.17 -49.46
CA LYS A 131 2.69 48.79 -50.30
C LYS A 131 3.93 48.66 -49.43
N ARG A 132 4.52 47.46 -49.41
CA ARG A 132 5.77 47.15 -48.70
C ARG A 132 6.79 46.65 -49.70
N ALA A 133 8.06 46.63 -49.31
CA ALA A 133 9.14 46.11 -50.17
C ALA A 133 8.91 44.65 -50.59
N SER A 134 8.15 43.87 -49.81
CA SER A 134 7.81 42.47 -50.12
C SER A 134 6.56 42.28 -51.00
N GLY A 135 5.76 43.33 -51.23
CA GLY A 135 4.54 43.20 -52.02
C GLY A 135 3.54 44.34 -51.82
N GLN A 136 2.44 44.27 -52.57
CA GLN A 136 1.35 45.25 -52.51
C GLN A 136 0.05 44.52 -52.18
N SER A 137 -0.75 45.09 -51.28
CA SER A 137 -2.10 44.61 -50.96
C SER A 137 -3.15 45.63 -51.40
N PHE A 138 -4.28 45.12 -51.88
CA PHE A 138 -5.43 45.90 -52.26
C PHE A 138 -6.71 45.10 -52.01
N GLU A 139 -7.78 45.83 -51.71
CA GLU A 139 -9.12 45.31 -51.57
C GLU A 139 -9.87 45.52 -52.89
N VAL A 140 -10.45 44.47 -53.45
CA VAL A 140 -11.27 44.55 -54.68
C VAL A 140 -12.73 44.38 -54.29
N ILE A 141 -13.52 45.41 -54.56
CA ILE A 141 -14.96 45.44 -54.34
C ILE A 141 -15.63 45.32 -55.71
N LEU A 142 -16.26 44.17 -55.97
CA LEU A 142 -16.93 43.88 -57.25
C LEU A 142 -18.37 44.41 -57.33
N LYS A 143 -18.95 44.76 -56.17
CA LYS A 143 -20.23 45.45 -55.97
C LYS A 143 -20.18 46.15 -54.61
N SER A 144 -20.63 47.39 -54.52
CA SER A 144 -20.90 48.01 -53.21
C SER A 144 -21.91 47.11 -52.47
N PRO A 145 -21.79 46.88 -51.15
CA PRO A 145 -22.76 46.09 -50.41
C PRO A 145 -24.08 46.87 -50.34
N SER A 146 -24.85 46.82 -51.43
CA SER A 146 -26.19 47.39 -51.53
C SER A 146 -27.15 46.48 -50.77
N ASP A 147 -27.64 46.97 -49.63
CA ASP A 147 -28.87 46.58 -48.93
C ASP A 147 -29.17 45.08 -48.80
N LEU A 148 -28.15 44.27 -48.49
CA LEU A 148 -28.41 43.04 -47.75
C LEU A 148 -28.46 43.41 -46.26
N SER A 149 -29.67 43.33 -45.72
CA SER A 149 -30.00 43.27 -44.29
C SER A 149 -28.80 42.78 -43.45
N PRO A 150 -28.48 43.43 -42.31
CA PRO A 150 -27.32 43.09 -41.47
C PRO A 150 -27.42 41.73 -40.77
N GLU A 151 -28.25 40.82 -41.27
CA GLU A 151 -28.40 39.45 -40.81
C GLU A 151 -27.48 38.54 -41.64
N SER A 152 -26.16 38.72 -41.50
CA SER A 152 -25.31 37.54 -41.58
C SER A 152 -25.87 36.55 -40.54
N PRO A 153 -26.06 35.25 -40.83
CA PRO A 153 -26.45 34.31 -39.79
C PRO A 153 -25.41 34.48 -38.71
N ILE A 154 -25.83 35.06 -37.58
CA ILE A 154 -25.03 35.13 -36.36
C ILE A 154 -24.90 33.65 -35.99
N LEU A 155 -23.91 32.97 -36.56
CA LEU A 155 -23.38 31.75 -36.01
C LEU A 155 -23.13 32.16 -34.58
N SER A 156 -23.97 31.66 -33.67
CA SER A 156 -23.95 32.04 -32.28
C SER A 156 -22.59 31.64 -31.77
N SER A 157 -21.63 32.56 -31.89
CA SER A 157 -20.34 32.44 -31.26
C SER A 157 -20.67 32.12 -29.82
N PRO A 158 -20.11 31.05 -29.22
CA PRO A 158 -20.35 30.75 -27.82
C PRO A 158 -20.27 32.06 -27.04
N PRO A 159 -21.23 32.36 -26.15
CA PRO A 159 -21.31 33.66 -25.48
C PRO A 159 -19.91 34.02 -25.05
N LYS A 160 -19.39 35.20 -25.42
CA LYS A 160 -18.07 35.67 -24.98
C LYS A 160 -18.08 35.61 -23.46
N LYS A 161 -17.64 34.48 -22.90
CA LYS A 161 -17.58 34.27 -21.45
C LYS A 161 -16.64 35.36 -20.98
N ARG A 162 -17.08 36.16 -20.01
CA ARG A 162 -16.20 37.14 -19.37
C ARG A 162 -14.87 36.45 -19.08
N ASP A 163 -13.78 37.11 -19.44
CA ASP A 163 -12.44 36.61 -19.15
C ASP A 163 -12.37 36.37 -17.63
N LEU A 164 -12.17 35.11 -17.25
CA LEU A 164 -12.08 34.71 -15.85
C LEU A 164 -10.93 35.50 -15.22
N SER A 165 -11.16 36.11 -14.05
CA SER A 165 -10.11 36.87 -13.38
C SER A 165 -8.98 35.93 -12.91
N LEU A 166 -7.78 36.48 -12.72
CA LEU A 166 -6.64 35.72 -12.22
C LEU A 166 -6.96 35.00 -10.89
N GLU A 167 -7.63 35.69 -9.97
CA GLU A 167 -8.14 35.12 -8.71
C GLU A 167 -9.07 33.93 -8.93
N GLU A 168 -10.02 34.00 -9.87
CA GLU A 168 -10.96 32.91 -10.13
C GLU A 168 -10.28 31.67 -10.70
N LEU A 169 -9.25 31.87 -11.54
CA LEU A 169 -8.41 30.79 -12.07
C LEU A 169 -7.57 30.14 -10.96
N GLN A 170 -6.91 30.95 -10.12
CA GLN A 170 -6.15 30.46 -8.97
C GLN A 170 -7.02 29.65 -8.01
N LYS A 171 -8.21 30.16 -7.66
CA LYS A 171 -9.15 29.47 -6.78
C LYS A 171 -9.59 28.11 -7.33
N ARG A 172 -9.74 27.97 -8.66
CA ARG A 172 -10.08 26.68 -9.29
C ARG A 172 -8.92 25.70 -9.23
N LEU A 173 -7.69 26.16 -9.41
CA LEU A 173 -6.47 25.34 -9.29
C LEU A 173 -6.28 24.87 -7.84
N GLU A 174 -6.41 25.78 -6.89
CA GLU A 174 -6.31 25.49 -5.45
C GLU A 174 -7.38 24.48 -5.02
N ALA A 175 -8.64 24.66 -5.47
CA ALA A 175 -9.69 23.69 -5.18
C ALA A 175 -9.41 22.29 -5.76
N ALA A 176 -8.72 22.20 -6.91
CA ALA A 176 -8.30 20.91 -7.47
C ALA A 176 -7.14 20.30 -6.68
N GLU A 177 -6.20 21.12 -6.22
CA GLU A 177 -5.12 20.70 -5.33
C GLU A 177 -5.62 20.21 -3.98
N GLU A 178 -6.56 20.91 -3.35
CA GLU A 178 -7.16 20.48 -2.09
C GLU A 178 -7.92 19.15 -2.24
N ARG A 179 -8.60 18.91 -3.38
CA ARG A 179 -9.19 17.59 -3.65
C ARG A 179 -8.13 16.48 -3.73
N ARG A 180 -6.98 16.76 -4.37
CA ARG A 180 -5.86 15.81 -4.43
C ARG A 180 -5.28 15.53 -3.05
N LYS A 181 -5.01 16.58 -2.26
CA LYS A 181 -4.50 16.46 -0.88
C LYS A 181 -5.47 15.71 0.02
N ASN A 182 -6.77 15.96 -0.09
CA ASN A 182 -7.77 15.26 0.71
C ASN A 182 -7.84 13.77 0.39
N GLN A 183 -7.74 13.39 -0.90
CA GLN A 183 -7.66 11.98 -1.30
C GLN A 183 -6.39 11.32 -0.75
N GLU A 184 -5.25 11.98 -0.86
CA GLU A 184 -3.98 11.50 -0.32
C GLU A 184 -4.05 11.34 1.21
N ALA A 185 -4.55 12.35 1.92
CA ALA A 185 -4.73 12.31 3.37
C ALA A 185 -5.66 11.18 3.81
N GLN A 186 -6.74 10.92 3.06
CA GLN A 186 -7.65 9.81 3.34
C GLN A 186 -6.95 8.46 3.18
N VAL A 187 -6.17 8.28 2.12
CA VAL A 187 -5.38 7.06 1.90
C VAL A 187 -4.34 6.87 3.01
N LEU A 188 -3.60 7.93 3.36
CA LEU A 188 -2.62 7.89 4.45
C LEU A 188 -3.26 7.54 5.80
N LYS A 189 -4.45 8.09 6.08
CA LYS A 189 -5.21 7.76 7.28
C LYS A 189 -5.57 6.26 7.32
N GLN A 190 -6.09 5.71 6.24
CA GLN A 190 -6.42 4.27 6.17
C GLN A 190 -5.18 3.38 6.33
N LEU A 191 -4.04 3.79 5.76
CA LEU A 191 -2.78 3.08 5.94
C LEU A 191 -2.31 3.14 7.39
N ALA A 192 -2.42 4.30 8.05
CA ALA A 192 -2.07 4.45 9.46
C ALA A 192 -2.95 3.58 10.37
N GLU A 193 -4.27 3.58 10.15
CA GLU A 193 -5.23 2.71 10.86
C GLU A 193 -4.87 1.22 10.67
N LYS A 194 -4.52 0.80 9.44
CA LYS A 194 -4.09 -0.58 9.18
C LYS A 194 -2.80 -0.94 9.93
N ARG A 195 -1.81 -0.05 9.95
CA ARG A 195 -0.56 -0.24 10.71
C ARG A 195 -0.81 -0.32 12.22
N GLU A 196 -1.76 0.44 12.73
CA GLU A 196 -2.17 0.37 14.14
C GLU A 196 -2.83 -0.96 14.45
N HIS A 197 -3.76 -1.41 13.62
CA HIS A 197 -4.41 -2.71 13.78
C HIS A 197 -3.41 -3.87 13.76
N GLU A 198 -2.41 -3.84 12.86
CA GLU A 198 -1.34 -4.84 12.83
C GLU A 198 -0.55 -4.89 14.16
N ARG A 199 -0.27 -3.74 14.78
CA ARG A 199 0.38 -3.68 16.11
C ARG A 199 -0.52 -4.22 17.21
N GLU A 200 -1.80 -3.87 17.20
CA GLU A 200 -2.78 -4.36 18.18
C GLU A 200 -2.93 -5.88 18.14
N VAL A 201 -3.00 -6.46 16.94
CA VAL A 201 -3.10 -7.91 16.75
C VAL A 201 -1.87 -8.62 17.33
N LEU A 202 -0.68 -8.12 17.04
CA LEU A 202 0.57 -8.68 17.58
C LEU A 202 0.64 -8.54 19.10
N HIS A 203 0.28 -7.37 19.65
CA HIS A 203 0.25 -7.14 21.09
C HIS A 203 -0.73 -8.10 21.77
N LYS A 204 -1.94 -8.23 21.23
CA LYS A 204 -2.98 -9.12 21.77
C LYS A 204 -2.55 -10.58 21.77
N ALA A 205 -1.90 -11.04 20.70
CA ALA A 205 -1.38 -12.41 20.63
C ALA A 205 -0.33 -12.68 21.73
N LEU A 206 0.56 -11.71 21.99
CA LEU A 206 1.54 -11.82 23.08
C LEU A 206 0.86 -11.81 24.45
N GLU A 207 -0.12 -10.94 24.65
CA GLU A 207 -0.86 -10.82 25.91
C GLU A 207 -1.64 -12.10 26.22
N GLU A 208 -2.33 -12.69 25.24
CA GLU A 208 -3.04 -13.96 25.40
C GLU A 208 -2.09 -15.12 25.73
N ASN A 209 -0.92 -15.18 25.09
CA ASN A 209 0.09 -16.19 25.40
C ASN A 209 0.64 -16.05 26.84
N ASN A 210 0.89 -14.82 27.28
CA ASN A 210 1.32 -14.54 28.64
C ASN A 210 0.21 -14.89 29.66
N ASN A 211 -1.04 -14.56 29.33
CA ASN A 211 -2.18 -14.86 30.18
C ASN A 211 -2.40 -16.37 30.34
N PHE A 212 -2.22 -17.15 29.26
CA PHE A 212 -2.29 -18.61 29.34
C PHE A 212 -1.24 -19.19 30.29
N SER A 213 0.01 -18.70 30.18
CA SER A 213 1.11 -19.14 31.05
C SER A 213 0.83 -18.83 32.51
N ARG A 214 0.37 -17.60 32.80
CA ARG A 214 0.00 -17.18 34.16
C ARG A 214 -1.14 -18.02 34.73
N LEU A 215 -2.21 -18.23 33.98
CA LEU A 215 -3.36 -19.00 34.45
C LEU A 215 -2.99 -20.48 34.71
N ALA A 216 -2.13 -21.05 33.88
CA ALA A 216 -1.62 -22.39 34.07
C ALA A 216 -0.79 -22.50 35.37
N GLU A 217 0.08 -21.52 35.62
CA GLU A 217 0.89 -21.44 36.84
C GLU A 217 0.01 -21.28 38.09
N GLU A 218 -0.93 -20.34 38.10
CA GLU A 218 -1.86 -20.11 39.21
C GLU A 218 -2.65 -21.39 39.53
N LYS A 219 -3.15 -22.09 38.51
CA LYS A 219 -3.89 -23.34 38.68
C LYS A 219 -3.03 -24.47 39.23
N LEU A 220 -1.77 -24.56 38.82
CA LEU A 220 -0.83 -25.53 39.36
C LEU A 220 -0.52 -25.23 40.82
N ASN A 221 -0.19 -23.98 41.14
CA ASN A 221 0.10 -23.54 42.51
C ASN A 221 -1.08 -23.80 43.44
N TYR A 222 -2.30 -23.47 43.01
CA TYR A 222 -3.51 -23.77 43.76
C TYR A 222 -3.64 -25.28 44.08
N LYS A 223 -3.43 -26.16 43.08
CA LYS A 223 -3.50 -27.61 43.29
C LYS A 223 -2.41 -28.13 44.21
N MET A 224 -1.21 -27.56 44.12
CA MET A 224 -0.09 -27.92 44.99
C MET A 224 -0.36 -27.56 46.44
N GLU A 225 -0.87 -26.35 46.69
CA GLU A 225 -1.21 -25.92 48.06
C GLU A 225 -2.38 -26.73 48.61
N LEU A 226 -3.43 -26.95 47.83
CA LEU A 226 -4.56 -27.79 48.25
C LEU A 226 -4.11 -29.22 48.59
N SER A 227 -3.24 -29.82 47.78
CA SER A 227 -2.68 -31.15 48.04
C SER A 227 -1.86 -31.19 49.34
N LYS A 228 -1.08 -30.12 49.59
CA LYS A 228 -0.31 -29.96 50.81
C LYS A 228 -1.21 -29.82 52.04
N GLU A 229 -2.23 -28.98 51.99
CA GLU A 229 -3.21 -28.81 53.06
C GLU A 229 -3.95 -30.13 53.37
N ILE A 230 -4.38 -30.87 52.34
CA ILE A 230 -5.02 -32.20 52.51
C ILE A 230 -4.06 -33.16 53.22
N ARG A 231 -2.80 -33.21 52.80
CA ARG A 231 -1.79 -34.09 53.40
C ARG A 231 -1.53 -33.71 54.86
N GLU A 232 -1.41 -32.43 55.14
CA GLU A 232 -1.17 -31.91 56.49
C GLU A 232 -2.37 -32.18 57.41
N ALA A 233 -3.59 -31.96 56.94
CA ALA A 233 -4.81 -32.29 57.68
C ALA A 233 -4.89 -33.80 57.99
N HIS A 234 -4.58 -34.67 57.03
CA HIS A 234 -4.57 -36.11 57.25
C HIS A 234 -3.53 -36.54 58.30
N LEU A 235 -2.32 -35.98 58.22
CA LEU A 235 -1.27 -36.24 59.21
C LEU A 235 -1.62 -35.68 60.59
N ALA A 236 -2.22 -34.50 60.67
CA ALA A 236 -2.70 -33.90 61.92
C ALA A 236 -3.78 -34.79 62.57
N ALA A 237 -4.77 -35.24 61.79
CA ALA A 237 -5.79 -36.16 62.27
C ALA A 237 -5.21 -37.50 62.75
N LEU A 238 -4.16 -38.02 62.11
CA LEU A 238 -3.47 -39.22 62.59
C LEU A 238 -2.74 -38.97 63.91
N ARG A 239 -2.03 -37.85 64.05
CA ARG A 239 -1.33 -37.47 65.29
C ARG A 239 -2.32 -37.29 66.45
N GLU A 240 -3.46 -36.66 66.20
CA GLU A 240 -4.47 -36.44 67.24
C GLU A 240 -5.03 -37.77 67.77
N ARG A 241 -5.40 -38.70 66.88
CA ARG A 241 -5.86 -40.04 67.28
C ARG A 241 -4.82 -40.83 68.09
N LEU A 242 -3.53 -40.62 67.84
CA LEU A 242 -2.45 -41.23 68.63
C LEU A 242 -2.34 -40.57 70.00
N ARG A 243 -2.40 -39.23 70.06
CA ARG A 243 -2.40 -38.47 71.30
C ARG A 243 -3.58 -38.84 72.21
N GLU A 244 -4.78 -39.00 71.65
CA GLU A 244 -5.97 -39.46 72.38
C GLU A 244 -5.73 -40.84 73.03
N LYS A 245 -5.07 -41.77 72.32
CA LYS A 245 -4.71 -43.09 72.87
C LYS A 245 -3.68 -42.99 74.00
N GLU A 246 -2.70 -42.09 73.90
CA GLU A 246 -1.72 -41.84 74.96
C GLU A 246 -2.37 -41.26 76.22
N LEU A 247 -3.28 -40.28 76.04
CA LEU A 247 -4.06 -39.70 77.13
C LEU A 247 -4.95 -40.75 77.79
N HIS A 248 -5.64 -41.57 77.00
CA HIS A 248 -6.45 -42.67 77.53
C HIS A 248 -5.61 -43.68 78.32
N ALA A 249 -4.43 -44.06 77.82
CA ALA A 249 -3.54 -44.96 78.53
C ALA A 249 -3.03 -44.37 79.85
N ALA A 250 -2.73 -43.06 79.89
CA ALA A 250 -2.35 -42.37 81.13
C ALA A 250 -3.50 -42.33 82.14
N GLU A 251 -4.71 -42.03 81.66
CA GLU A 251 -5.92 -42.01 82.47
C GLU A 251 -6.25 -43.39 83.06
N VAL A 252 -6.09 -44.47 82.29
CA VAL A 252 -6.25 -45.85 82.78
C VAL A 252 -5.23 -46.17 83.88
N ARG A 253 -3.97 -45.72 83.76
CA ARG A 253 -2.95 -45.90 84.81
C ARG A 253 -3.34 -45.16 86.10
N ARG A 254 -3.74 -43.90 85.98
CA ARG A 254 -4.19 -43.08 87.11
C ARG A 254 -5.41 -43.69 87.82
N ASN A 255 -6.39 -44.18 87.06
CA ASN A 255 -7.57 -44.84 87.62
C ASN A 255 -7.25 -46.16 88.32
N LYS A 256 -6.22 -46.88 87.87
CA LYS A 256 -5.72 -48.07 88.56
C LYS A 256 -5.12 -47.70 89.92
N GLU A 257 -4.23 -46.72 89.96
CA GLU A 257 -3.58 -46.23 91.20
C GLU A 257 -4.64 -45.81 92.23
N GLN A 258 -5.63 -45.01 91.82
CA GLN A 258 -6.71 -44.59 92.72
C GLN A 258 -7.57 -45.74 93.27
N ARG A 259 -7.81 -46.78 92.47
CA ARG A 259 -8.55 -47.97 92.94
C ARG A 259 -7.75 -48.77 93.95
N GLU A 260 -6.44 -48.87 93.76
CA GLU A 260 -5.53 -49.53 94.70
C GLU A 260 -5.46 -48.75 96.03
N GLU A 261 -5.42 -47.42 96.00
CA GLU A 261 -5.45 -46.55 97.20
C GLU A 261 -6.75 -46.66 98.01
N ILE A 262 -7.90 -46.91 97.37
CA ILE A 262 -9.20 -47.05 98.05
C ILE A 262 -9.43 -48.48 98.58
N SER A 263 -8.77 -49.47 97.98
CA SER A 263 -8.97 -50.90 98.28
C SER A 263 -7.94 -51.48 99.26
N GLY A 264 -6.83 -50.79 99.51
CA GLY A 264 -5.80 -51.17 100.49
C GLY A 264 -6.02 -50.54 101.85
#